data_AF-A0A1V9Z232-F1
#
_entry.id   AF-A0A1V9Z232-F1
#
_cell.length_a   1.000
_cell.length_b   1.000
_cell.length_c   1.000
_cell.angle_alpha   90.00
_cell.angle_beta   90.00
_cell.angle_gamma   90.00
#
_symmetry.space_group_name_H-M   'P 1'
#
loop_
_entity.id
_entity.type
_entity.pdbx_description
1 polymer ?
#
loop_
_entity_poly.entity_id
_entity_poly.type
_entity_poly.pdbx_seq_one_letter_code
_entity_poly.pdbx_strand_id
1 'polypeptide(L)'
;MKRSIELLHAGTSTTLTWYDGTSDMMVEQAAKALLRLPEAARLLLRDEQGDVVPFAGCLPHAMYTVLDYSQPAATLSAVNEASEATSSTLSKPPVRPDEAATPAMLSLFRALPGNKRQRTAPISAIIACFIDIFTVPISADDVINFVPNHGPFALHSLYSALVPAEYDTPDATSFYKIASSAVVLDRQRAMRYYAIPPHRTFVLPPTGKGPILRAYLAARRVDALDADARKRLLGLSAALFATAEELLARYHAFLQNFTPISKAAYSKAQSQAGDAQVDQPQATELS
;
A
#
# COMPACT_ATOMS: atom_id res chain seq x y z
N MET A 1 -13.66 -27.88 -2.04
CA MET A 1 -15.14 -27.84 -1.92
C MET A 1 -15.68 -26.81 -2.90
N LYS A 2 -16.92 -26.96 -3.37
CA LYS A 2 -17.60 -25.98 -4.24
C LYS A 2 -18.32 -24.97 -3.35
N ARG A 3 -18.21 -23.68 -3.64
CA ARG A 3 -18.89 -22.57 -2.95
C ARG A 3 -19.75 -21.77 -3.91
N SER A 4 -20.78 -21.12 -3.38
CA SER A 4 -21.63 -20.23 -4.15
C SER A 4 -22.27 -19.16 -3.27
N ILE A 5 -22.58 -18.01 -3.86
CA ILE A 5 -23.41 -16.94 -3.29
C ILE A 5 -24.40 -16.44 -4.35
N GLU A 6 -25.47 -15.79 -3.91
CA GLU A 6 -26.41 -15.11 -4.80
C GLU A 6 -26.10 -13.60 -4.81
N LEU A 7 -26.02 -13.02 -6.01
CA LEU A 7 -25.72 -11.61 -6.23
C LEU A 7 -26.96 -10.90 -6.76
N LEU A 8 -27.50 -9.97 -5.99
CA LEU A 8 -28.59 -9.08 -6.39
C LEU A 8 -27.99 -7.78 -6.95
N HIS A 9 -28.20 -7.52 -8.24
CA HIS A 9 -27.75 -6.30 -8.91
C HIS A 9 -28.83 -5.78 -9.85
N ALA A 10 -29.18 -4.49 -9.73
CA ALA A 10 -30.23 -3.85 -10.54
C ALA A 10 -31.56 -4.64 -10.59
N GLY A 11 -31.96 -5.25 -9.46
CA GLY A 11 -33.18 -6.05 -9.35
C GLY A 11 -33.09 -7.46 -9.94
N THR A 12 -31.92 -7.89 -10.42
CA THR A 12 -31.68 -9.24 -10.96
C THR A 12 -30.80 -10.04 -9.99
N SER A 13 -31.24 -11.25 -9.61
CA SER A 13 -30.43 -12.19 -8.81
C SER A 13 -29.67 -13.14 -9.72
N THR A 14 -28.36 -13.29 -9.50
CA THR A 14 -27.49 -14.18 -10.26
C THR A 14 -26.60 -15.00 -9.32
N THR A 15 -26.51 -16.31 -9.54
CA THR A 15 -25.65 -17.17 -8.71
C THR A 15 -24.20 -17.12 -9.19
N LEU A 16 -23.28 -16.75 -8.30
CA LEU A 16 -21.84 -16.87 -8.51
C LEU A 16 -21.32 -18.12 -7.81
N THR A 17 -20.47 -18.90 -8.49
CA THR A 17 -19.95 -20.17 -7.97
C THR A 17 -18.45 -20.28 -8.24
N TRP A 18 -17.70 -20.78 -7.26
CA TRP A 18 -16.25 -21.00 -7.36
C TRP A 18 -15.81 -22.23 -6.55
N TYR A 19 -14.54 -22.58 -6.68
CA TYR A 19 -13.91 -23.65 -5.90
C TYR A 19 -13.07 -23.07 -4.77
N ASP A 20 -12.95 -23.81 -3.66
CA ASP A 20 -12.00 -23.45 -2.58
C ASP A 20 -10.60 -23.16 -3.13
N GLY A 21 -9.96 -22.14 -2.58
CA GLY A 21 -8.63 -21.68 -3.03
C GLY A 21 -8.67 -20.68 -4.17
N THR A 22 -9.84 -20.38 -4.74
CA THR A 22 -10.02 -19.23 -5.65
C THR A 22 -9.79 -17.93 -4.86
N SER A 23 -8.92 -17.05 -5.36
CA SER A 23 -8.60 -15.79 -4.69
C SER A 23 -9.79 -14.82 -4.71
N ASP A 24 -9.88 -13.96 -3.70
CA ASP A 24 -10.93 -12.95 -3.57
C ASP A 24 -11.05 -12.07 -4.82
N MET A 25 -9.90 -11.70 -5.40
CA MET A 25 -9.83 -10.94 -6.65
C MET A 25 -10.45 -11.70 -7.83
N MET A 26 -10.19 -13.01 -7.96
CA MET A 26 -10.79 -13.82 -9.03
C MET A 26 -12.31 -13.97 -8.83
N VAL A 27 -12.77 -14.06 -7.59
CA VAL A 27 -14.22 -14.09 -7.27
C VAL A 27 -14.87 -12.76 -7.65
N GLU A 28 -14.25 -11.63 -7.31
CA GLU A 28 -14.72 -10.30 -7.70
C GLU A 28 -14.73 -10.10 -9.23
N GLN A 29 -13.65 -10.50 -9.93
CA GLN A 29 -13.57 -10.44 -11.39
C GLN A 29 -14.63 -11.32 -12.06
N ALA A 30 -14.87 -12.53 -11.55
CA ALA A 30 -15.94 -13.39 -12.03
C ALA A 30 -17.32 -12.77 -11.81
N ALA A 31 -17.53 -12.09 -10.67
CA ALA A 31 -18.75 -11.33 -10.40
C ALA A 31 -18.94 -10.19 -11.42
N LYS A 32 -17.89 -9.41 -11.71
CA LYS A 32 -17.93 -8.33 -12.72
C LYS A 32 -18.29 -8.86 -14.10
N ALA A 33 -17.63 -9.95 -14.53
CA ALA A 33 -17.91 -10.59 -15.81
C ALA A 33 -19.36 -11.11 -15.88
N LEU A 34 -19.84 -11.74 -14.82
CA LEU A 34 -21.18 -12.30 -14.72
C LEU A 34 -22.27 -11.21 -14.77
N LEU A 35 -22.04 -10.10 -14.08
CA LEU A 35 -22.96 -8.97 -13.99
C LEU A 35 -22.78 -7.95 -15.13
N ARG A 36 -21.86 -8.21 -16.06
CA ARG A 36 -21.51 -7.32 -17.20
C ARG A 36 -21.10 -5.90 -16.75
N LEU A 37 -20.39 -5.83 -15.64
CA LEU A 37 -19.88 -4.57 -15.08
C LEU A 37 -18.53 -4.19 -15.71
N PRO A 38 -18.21 -2.89 -15.82
CA PRO A 38 -16.90 -2.44 -16.29
C PRO A 38 -15.75 -2.98 -15.42
N GLU A 39 -14.58 -3.19 -16.02
CA GLU A 39 -13.40 -3.66 -15.28
C GLU A 39 -12.95 -2.66 -14.19
N ALA A 40 -13.11 -1.37 -14.48
CA ALA A 40 -12.85 -0.28 -13.54
C ALA A 40 -13.90 -0.17 -12.41
N ALA A 41 -14.98 -0.95 -12.47
CA ALA A 41 -16.02 -0.90 -11.45
C ALA A 41 -15.45 -1.34 -10.10
N ARG A 42 -15.76 -0.59 -9.04
CA ARG A 42 -15.38 -0.90 -7.65
C ARG A 42 -16.62 -1.37 -6.93
N LEU A 43 -16.58 -2.62 -6.45
CA LEU A 43 -17.76 -3.30 -5.92
C LEU A 43 -17.61 -3.61 -4.43
N LEU A 44 -18.70 -3.44 -3.69
CA LEU A 44 -18.89 -4.01 -2.35
C LEU A 44 -20.16 -4.86 -2.37
N LEU A 45 -20.28 -5.74 -1.38
CA LEU A 45 -21.46 -6.53 -1.13
C LEU A 45 -22.17 -6.01 0.11
N ARG A 46 -23.49 -6.04 0.12
CA ARG A 46 -24.30 -5.82 1.31
C ARG A 46 -25.05 -7.10 1.63
N ASP A 47 -24.91 -7.61 2.84
CA ASP A 47 -25.62 -8.81 3.29
C ASP A 47 -27.08 -8.51 3.70
N GLU A 48 -27.77 -9.54 4.18
CA GLU A 48 -29.17 -9.44 4.64
C GLU A 48 -29.32 -8.60 5.91
N GLN A 49 -28.25 -8.48 6.71
CA GLN A 49 -28.20 -7.66 7.92
C GLN A 49 -27.94 -6.18 7.61
N GLY A 50 -27.60 -5.87 6.35
CA GLY A 50 -27.28 -4.53 5.88
C GLY A 50 -25.81 -4.16 6.03
N ASP A 51 -24.96 -5.10 6.48
CA ASP A 51 -23.52 -4.89 6.62
C ASP A 51 -22.85 -4.90 5.25
N VAL A 52 -21.92 -3.97 5.06
CA VAL A 52 -21.17 -3.82 3.81
C VAL A 52 -19.83 -4.52 3.93
N VAL A 53 -19.62 -5.53 3.09
CA VAL A 53 -18.44 -6.40 3.10
C VAL A 53 -17.76 -6.42 1.73
N PRO A 54 -16.43 -6.62 1.67
CA PRO A 54 -15.75 -6.86 0.40
C PRO A 54 -16.09 -8.25 -0.16
N PHE A 55 -15.80 -8.46 -1.45
CA PHE A 55 -15.79 -9.80 -2.00
C PHE A 55 -14.70 -10.63 -1.30
N ALA A 56 -15.08 -11.81 -0.81
CA ALA A 56 -14.14 -12.78 -0.27
C ALA A 56 -14.56 -14.19 -0.68
N GLY A 57 -13.59 -15.02 -1.06
CA GLY A 57 -13.81 -16.42 -1.41
C GLY A 57 -14.25 -17.27 -0.22
N CYS A 58 -14.15 -16.73 1.00
CA CYS A 58 -14.59 -17.36 2.23
C CYS A 58 -16.04 -17.01 2.65
N LEU A 59 -16.75 -16.17 1.89
CA LEU A 59 -18.11 -15.75 2.23
C LEU A 59 -19.06 -16.94 2.40
N PRO A 60 -19.96 -16.88 3.41
CA PRO A 60 -21.00 -17.89 3.57
C PRO A 60 -22.01 -17.82 2.44
N HIS A 61 -22.66 -18.95 2.18
CA HIS A 61 -23.75 -19.03 1.21
C HIS A 61 -24.93 -18.18 1.70
N ALA A 62 -25.18 -17.07 1.02
CA ALA A 62 -26.27 -16.13 1.28
C ALA A 62 -26.52 -15.28 0.03
N MET A 63 -27.56 -14.45 0.09
CA MET A 63 -27.82 -13.41 -0.90
C MET A 63 -27.12 -12.11 -0.50
N TYR A 64 -26.45 -11.49 -1.47
CA TYR A 64 -25.75 -10.22 -1.29
C TYR A 64 -26.19 -9.22 -2.35
N THR A 65 -26.46 -7.99 -1.92
CA THR A 65 -26.71 -6.88 -2.84
C THR A 65 -25.38 -6.28 -3.29
N VAL A 66 -25.18 -6.17 -4.60
CA VAL A 66 -23.97 -5.59 -5.18
C VAL A 66 -24.07 -4.08 -5.22
N LEU A 67 -23.10 -3.42 -4.60
CA LEU A 67 -22.97 -1.96 -4.54
C LEU A 67 -21.82 -1.51 -5.43
N ASP A 68 -22.12 -0.79 -6.51
CA ASP A 68 -21.12 -0.10 -7.32
C ASP A 68 -20.82 1.29 -6.71
N TYR A 69 -19.59 1.51 -6.27
CA TYR A 69 -19.13 2.77 -5.68
C TYR A 69 -18.05 3.46 -6.54
N SER A 70 -18.02 3.15 -7.84
CA SER A 70 -17.08 3.72 -8.80
C SER A 70 -17.28 5.22 -9.03
N GLN A 71 -18.42 5.78 -8.62
CA GLN A 71 -18.71 7.20 -8.70
C GLN A 71 -18.83 7.85 -7.31
N PRO A 72 -18.31 9.08 -7.12
CA PRO A 72 -18.51 9.83 -5.87
C PRO A 72 -20.00 10.18 -5.70
N ALA A 73 -20.56 9.71 -4.59
CA ALA A 73 -21.92 9.87 -4.07
C ALA A 73 -22.81 10.95 -4.73
N ALA A 74 -23.71 10.54 -5.61
CA ALA A 74 -24.90 11.31 -5.97
C ALA A 74 -26.03 10.41 -6.52
N THR A 75 -26.32 9.24 -5.92
CA THR A 75 -27.60 8.50 -6.17
C THR A 75 -27.71 7.26 -5.27
N LEU A 76 -27.98 7.42 -3.98
CA LEU A 76 -28.53 6.32 -3.15
C LEU A 76 -29.70 6.78 -2.26
N SER A 77 -30.26 7.97 -2.50
CA SER A 77 -31.45 8.48 -1.81
C SER A 77 -32.69 8.30 -2.69
N ALA A 78 -33.12 7.05 -2.93
CA ALA A 78 -34.41 6.80 -3.59
C ALA A 78 -34.96 5.37 -3.40
N VAL A 79 -34.69 4.69 -2.28
CA VAL A 79 -35.43 3.48 -1.93
C VAL A 79 -35.46 3.37 -0.40
N ASN A 80 -36.48 3.95 0.23
CA ASN A 80 -37.06 3.53 1.52
C ASN A 80 -37.96 4.65 2.08
N GLU A 81 -38.98 5.03 1.31
CA GLU A 81 -40.23 5.50 1.91
C GLU A 81 -41.27 4.42 1.66
N ALA A 82 -41.60 3.69 2.74
CA ALA A 82 -42.82 2.92 2.98
C ALA A 82 -42.51 1.62 3.75
N SER A 83 -42.48 1.71 5.08
CA SER A 83 -43.21 0.78 5.96
C SER A 83 -42.96 1.16 7.41
N GLU A 84 -43.98 1.79 7.99
CA GLU A 84 -44.15 2.03 9.41
C GLU A 84 -44.53 0.76 10.19
N ALA A 85 -44.32 0.85 11.51
CA ALA A 85 -44.87 0.04 12.61
C ALA A 85 -44.15 -1.30 12.87
N THR A 86 -43.67 -1.65 14.08
CA THR A 86 -44.17 -1.37 15.44
C THR A 86 -43.13 -1.82 16.49
N SER A 87 -43.02 -1.10 17.62
CA SER A 87 -42.75 -1.52 19.03
C SER A 87 -41.81 -2.72 19.34
N SER A 88 -40.91 -2.75 20.34
CA SER A 88 -40.83 -2.07 21.65
C SER A 88 -39.48 -2.35 22.36
N THR A 89 -38.98 -1.33 23.06
CA THR A 89 -38.28 -1.28 24.39
C THR A 89 -37.35 -2.42 24.86
N LEU A 90 -36.05 -2.12 25.10
CA LEU A 90 -35.42 -2.08 26.44
C LEU A 90 -33.97 -1.52 26.45
N SER A 91 -33.86 -0.26 26.88
CA SER A 91 -32.82 0.42 27.68
C SER A 91 -31.36 -0.10 27.83
N LYS A 92 -30.38 0.69 27.32
CA LYS A 92 -29.13 1.11 28.01
C LYS A 92 -28.49 2.34 27.29
N PRO A 93 -27.62 3.14 27.95
CA PRO A 93 -27.66 4.61 28.00
C PRO A 93 -26.84 5.31 26.88
N PRO A 94 -26.89 6.65 26.75
CA PRO A 94 -26.64 7.33 25.49
C PRO A 94 -25.14 7.46 25.21
N VAL A 95 -24.66 6.79 24.16
CA VAL A 95 -23.42 7.18 23.49
C VAL A 95 -23.83 8.10 22.35
N ARG A 96 -23.36 9.34 22.43
CA ARG A 96 -23.64 10.39 21.45
C ARG A 96 -23.25 9.94 20.04
N PRO A 97 -24.01 10.39 19.02
CA PRO A 97 -23.68 10.19 17.62
C PRO A 97 -22.54 11.11 17.20
N ASP A 98 -21.93 10.78 16.06
CA ASP A 98 -20.85 11.51 15.39
C ASP A 98 -19.46 11.39 16.01
N GLU A 99 -18.75 10.34 15.62
CA GLU A 99 -17.38 10.53 15.14
C GLU A 99 -17.23 9.73 13.85
N ALA A 100 -17.60 10.38 12.75
CA ALA A 100 -16.97 10.11 11.46
C ALA A 100 -15.47 9.98 11.73
N ALA A 101 -14.87 8.86 11.32
CA ALA A 101 -13.42 8.64 11.39
C ALA A 101 -12.73 9.70 10.53
N THR A 102 -12.52 10.88 11.11
CA THR A 102 -11.67 11.92 10.55
C THR A 102 -10.27 11.33 10.38
N PRO A 103 -9.62 11.51 9.22
CA PRO A 103 -8.25 11.04 9.06
C PRO A 103 -7.39 11.75 10.10
N ALA A 104 -6.78 10.97 10.99
CA ALA A 104 -5.96 11.47 12.10
C ALA A 104 -4.91 12.45 11.56
N MET A 105 -5.15 13.75 11.75
CA MET A 105 -4.17 14.78 11.45
C MET A 105 -3.04 14.68 12.45
N LEU A 106 -1.84 14.35 11.97
CA LEU A 106 -0.66 14.33 12.79
C LEU A 106 -0.29 15.76 13.19
N SER A 107 -0.58 16.11 14.45
CA SER A 107 -0.08 17.33 15.07
C SER A 107 1.39 17.13 15.43
N LEU A 108 2.30 17.40 14.48
CA LEU A 108 3.75 17.19 14.61
C LEU A 108 4.47 18.48 15.04
N PHE A 109 5.17 18.51 16.18
CA PHE A 109 6.06 19.63 16.56
C PHE A 109 7.26 19.22 17.45
N ARG A 110 8.45 19.81 17.21
CA ARG A 110 9.37 20.24 18.30
C ARG A 110 10.54 21.14 17.85
N ALA A 111 10.85 22.22 18.58
CA ALA A 111 12.25 22.70 18.77
C ALA A 111 12.41 23.54 20.07
N LEU A 112 13.64 23.58 20.63
CA LEU A 112 14.39 24.78 21.15
C LEU A 112 15.41 24.49 22.30
N PRO A 113 16.54 25.22 22.36
CA PRO A 113 16.97 25.92 23.59
C PRO A 113 16.67 27.43 23.47
N GLY A 114 15.96 27.96 24.46
CA GLY A 114 15.43 29.34 24.45
C GLY A 114 13.90 29.46 24.43
N ASN A 115 13.18 28.51 25.04
CA ASN A 115 11.77 28.52 25.49
C ASN A 115 10.68 29.07 24.52
N LYS A 116 9.82 28.30 23.83
CA LYS A 116 9.45 26.87 23.80
C LYS A 116 8.56 26.61 22.56
N ARG A 117 8.49 25.38 22.04
CA ARG A 117 7.22 24.65 21.75
C ARG A 117 7.45 23.13 21.54
N GLN A 118 6.53 22.34 22.08
CA GLN A 118 6.55 20.87 22.17
C GLN A 118 5.12 20.33 22.00
N ARG A 119 4.90 19.48 21.00
CA ARG A 119 4.01 18.31 21.07
C ARG A 119 4.59 17.30 20.10
N THR A 120 5.40 16.39 20.63
CA THR A 120 6.08 15.34 19.88
C THR A 120 5.06 14.27 19.54
N ALA A 121 4.69 14.14 18.28
CA ALA A 121 4.04 12.91 17.84
C ALA A 121 4.97 11.75 18.22
N PRO A 122 4.43 10.62 18.69
CA PRO A 122 5.27 9.48 19.02
C PRO A 122 6.04 9.06 17.76
N ILE A 123 7.25 8.53 17.91
CA ILE A 123 8.11 8.07 16.79
C ILE A 123 7.33 7.12 15.88
N SER A 124 6.43 6.32 16.44
CA SER A 124 5.51 5.46 15.69
C SER A 124 4.59 6.20 14.73
N ALA A 125 4.07 7.35 15.14
CA ALA A 125 3.21 8.18 14.30
C ALA A 125 3.99 8.89 13.19
N ILE A 126 5.25 9.28 13.45
CA ILE A 126 6.16 9.83 12.44
C ILE A 126 6.48 8.75 11.40
N ILE A 127 6.85 7.55 11.85
CA ILE A 127 7.14 6.41 10.98
C ILE A 127 5.91 6.02 10.16
N ALA A 128 4.72 5.94 10.77
CA ALA A 128 3.48 5.66 10.03
C ALA A 128 3.21 6.72 8.95
N CYS A 129 3.32 8.00 9.28
CA CYS A 129 3.19 9.11 8.33
C CYS A 129 4.17 8.99 7.16
N PHE A 130 5.43 8.78 7.50
CA PHE A 130 6.52 8.66 6.54
C PHE A 130 6.25 7.52 5.56
N ILE A 131 5.83 6.36 6.07
CA ILE A 131 5.47 5.21 5.24
C ILE A 131 4.32 5.58 4.32
N ASP A 132 3.24 6.17 4.84
CA ASP A 132 2.07 6.51 4.04
C ASP A 132 2.32 7.58 2.99
N ILE A 133 3.30 8.47 3.22
CA ILE A 133 3.70 9.49 2.25
C ILE A 133 4.57 8.87 1.13
N PHE A 134 5.56 8.06 1.48
CA PHE A 134 6.61 7.65 0.53
C PHE A 134 6.42 6.26 -0.07
N THR A 135 5.38 5.54 0.36
CA THR A 135 5.11 4.19 -0.13
C THR A 135 3.62 3.97 -0.38
N VAL A 136 3.31 3.05 -1.29
CA VAL A 136 1.94 2.64 -1.62
C VAL A 136 1.78 1.15 -1.35
N PRO A 137 0.61 0.69 -0.88
CA PRO A 137 0.34 -0.73 -0.76
C PRO A 137 0.43 -1.41 -2.13
N ILE A 138 0.95 -2.63 -2.15
CA ILE A 138 0.99 -3.47 -3.35
C ILE A 138 0.36 -4.83 -3.07
N SER A 139 -0.13 -5.49 -4.12
CA SER A 139 -0.67 -6.85 -4.02
C SER A 139 0.43 -7.82 -3.59
N ALA A 140 0.05 -8.91 -2.91
CA ALA A 140 0.96 -10.02 -2.63
C ALA A 140 1.57 -10.62 -3.91
N ASP A 141 0.88 -10.49 -5.04
CA ASP A 141 1.33 -10.98 -6.35
C ASP A 141 2.32 -10.04 -7.05
N ASP A 142 2.53 -8.81 -6.55
CA ASP A 142 3.52 -7.88 -7.11
C ASP A 142 4.93 -8.30 -6.70
N VAL A 143 5.48 -9.29 -7.40
CA VAL A 143 6.80 -9.87 -7.10
C VAL A 143 7.99 -8.94 -7.37
N ILE A 144 7.76 -7.73 -7.89
CA ILE A 144 8.81 -6.84 -8.39
C ILE A 144 8.95 -5.60 -7.50
N ASN A 145 7.88 -4.87 -7.22
CA ASN A 145 7.98 -3.50 -6.71
C ASN A 145 8.14 -3.37 -5.19
N PHE A 146 8.38 -4.47 -4.47
CA PHE A 146 8.56 -4.46 -3.02
C PHE A 146 9.70 -3.55 -2.56
N VAL A 147 9.44 -2.84 -1.45
CA VAL A 147 10.48 -2.16 -0.68
C VAL A 147 11.39 -3.20 -0.01
N PRO A 148 12.73 -3.13 -0.18
CA PRO A 148 13.62 -4.08 0.47
C PRO A 148 13.66 -3.89 1.98
N ASN A 149 13.79 -5.00 2.71
CA ASN A 149 13.81 -5.01 4.17
C ASN A 149 15.17 -4.59 4.76
N HIS A 150 16.25 -4.63 3.97
CA HIS A 150 17.60 -4.35 4.44
C HIS A 150 18.49 -3.87 3.29
N GLY A 151 19.67 -3.35 3.63
CA GLY A 151 20.61 -2.78 2.68
C GLY A 151 20.34 -1.30 2.39
N PRO A 152 21.14 -0.69 1.50
CA PRO A 152 21.15 0.76 1.28
C PRO A 152 19.86 1.31 0.65
N PHE A 153 19.03 0.43 0.08
CA PHE A 153 17.78 0.79 -0.60
C PHE A 153 16.55 0.52 0.27
N ALA A 154 16.76 0.18 1.54
CA ALA A 154 15.68 -0.19 2.45
C ALA A 154 14.90 1.03 2.96
N LEU A 155 13.69 0.79 3.47
CA LEU A 155 12.84 1.85 4.00
C LEU A 155 13.49 2.62 5.15
N HIS A 156 14.21 1.89 6.02
CA HIS A 156 14.99 2.50 7.10
C HIS A 156 16.10 3.42 6.57
N SER A 157 16.81 3.01 5.51
CA SER A 157 17.85 3.85 4.89
C SER A 157 17.29 5.14 4.30
N LEU A 158 16.10 5.07 3.67
CA LEU A 158 15.39 6.27 3.24
C LEU A 158 14.98 7.14 4.44
N TYR A 159 14.47 6.53 5.51
CA TYR A 159 14.07 7.25 6.72
C TYR A 159 15.26 8.00 7.33
N SER A 160 16.40 7.34 7.47
CA SER A 160 17.64 7.97 7.98
C SER A 160 18.21 9.05 7.04
N ALA A 161 17.93 8.98 5.74
CA ALA A 161 18.34 10.03 4.79
C ALA A 161 17.42 11.26 4.84
N LEU A 162 16.15 11.09 5.21
CA LEU A 162 15.15 12.15 5.26
C LEU A 162 15.01 12.79 6.65
N VAL A 163 15.15 12.01 7.72
CA VAL A 163 14.97 12.47 9.10
C VAL A 163 16.33 12.78 9.72
N PRO A 164 16.58 14.03 10.18
CA PRO A 164 17.84 14.38 10.82
C PRO A 164 18.13 13.54 12.07
N ALA A 165 19.41 13.27 12.34
CA ALA A 165 19.84 12.46 13.49
C ALA A 165 19.41 13.03 14.85
N GLU A 166 19.13 14.34 14.90
CA GLU A 166 18.63 15.09 16.07
C GLU A 166 17.26 14.58 16.59
N TYR A 167 16.54 13.77 15.81
CA TYR A 167 15.23 13.22 16.14
C TYR A 167 15.26 11.77 16.66
N ASP A 168 16.39 11.31 17.21
CA ASP A 168 16.57 9.94 17.73
C ASP A 168 16.09 8.88 16.72
N THR A 169 16.73 8.86 15.55
CA THR A 169 16.38 7.88 14.51
C THR A 169 16.58 6.46 15.05
N PRO A 170 15.53 5.61 15.10
CA PRO A 170 15.67 4.26 15.62
C PRO A 170 16.64 3.46 14.75
N ASP A 171 17.30 2.47 15.36
CA ASP A 171 18.05 1.48 14.61
C ASP A 171 17.12 0.69 13.67
N ALA A 172 17.67 0.04 12.65
CA ALA A 172 16.88 -0.68 11.66
C ALA A 172 15.90 -1.70 12.28
N THR A 173 16.32 -2.39 13.35
CA THR A 173 15.46 -3.39 14.02
C THR A 173 14.28 -2.72 14.70
N SER A 174 14.51 -1.64 15.44
CA SER A 174 13.44 -0.90 16.11
C SER A 174 12.53 -0.19 15.12
N PHE A 175 13.08 0.37 14.04
CA PHE A 175 12.31 0.95 12.94
C PHE A 175 11.31 -0.05 12.39
N TYR A 176 11.75 -1.26 12.01
CA TYR A 176 10.85 -2.26 11.44
C TYR A 176 9.88 -2.87 12.46
N LYS A 177 10.24 -2.93 13.76
CA LYS A 177 9.28 -3.29 14.82
C LYS A 177 8.15 -2.27 14.88
N ILE A 178 8.47 -0.98 14.84
CA ILE A 178 7.49 0.10 14.88
C ILE A 178 6.70 0.17 13.56
N ALA A 179 7.34 0.03 12.41
CA ALA A 179 6.70 0.02 11.10
C ALA A 179 5.72 -1.15 10.96
N SER A 180 6.01 -2.31 11.57
CA SER A 180 5.16 -3.50 11.48
C SER A 180 3.80 -3.36 12.16
N SER A 181 3.60 -2.37 13.03
CA SER A 181 2.26 -2.06 13.54
C SER A 181 1.45 -1.14 12.61
N ALA A 182 2.13 -0.43 11.70
CA ALA A 182 1.51 0.46 10.72
C ALA A 182 1.38 -0.19 9.33
N VAL A 183 2.12 -1.26 9.05
CA VAL A 183 2.21 -1.88 7.72
C VAL A 183 2.13 -3.40 7.80
N VAL A 184 1.38 -3.97 6.86
CA VAL A 184 1.34 -5.41 6.64
C VAL A 184 2.68 -5.90 6.10
N LEU A 185 3.33 -6.77 6.87
CA LEU A 185 4.49 -7.54 6.43
C LEU A 185 4.00 -8.85 5.83
N ASP A 186 4.51 -9.21 4.66
CA ASP A 186 4.41 -10.56 4.14
C ASP A 186 5.30 -11.49 4.98
N ARG A 187 4.88 -12.74 5.13
CA ARG A 187 5.68 -13.78 5.79
C ARG A 187 6.55 -14.55 4.80
N GLN A 188 6.36 -14.39 3.50
CA GLN A 188 7.14 -15.09 2.49
C GLN A 188 8.52 -14.47 2.30
N ARG A 189 9.56 -15.25 2.58
CA ARG A 189 10.95 -14.88 2.34
C ARG A 189 11.29 -15.12 0.87
N ALA A 190 11.38 -14.06 0.07
CA ALA A 190 11.66 -14.20 -1.36
C ALA A 190 12.88 -13.39 -1.82
N MET A 191 13.57 -13.94 -2.83
CA MET A 191 14.72 -13.32 -3.49
C MET A 191 14.29 -12.07 -4.24
N ARG A 192 15.15 -11.04 -4.25
CA ARG A 192 14.86 -9.75 -4.89
C ARG A 192 15.96 -9.35 -5.85
N TYR A 193 15.56 -8.69 -6.93
CA TYR A 193 16.44 -8.32 -8.02
C TYR A 193 16.31 -6.83 -8.28
N TYR A 194 17.45 -6.15 -8.38
CA TYR A 194 17.51 -4.71 -8.60
C TYR A 194 18.52 -4.41 -9.71
N ALA A 195 18.20 -3.42 -10.53
CA ALA A 195 19.16 -2.74 -11.39
C ALA A 195 19.67 -1.50 -10.65
N ILE A 196 20.99 -1.35 -10.57
CA ILE A 196 21.70 -0.23 -9.98
C ILE A 196 22.47 0.44 -11.12
N PRO A 197 22.17 1.72 -11.43
CA PRO A 197 22.92 2.46 -12.43
C PRO A 197 24.42 2.52 -12.11
N PRO A 198 25.32 2.53 -13.13
CA PRO A 198 24.98 2.58 -14.55
C PRO A 198 24.59 1.21 -15.15
N HIS A 199 25.19 0.09 -14.75
CA HIS A 199 24.93 -1.22 -15.40
C HIS A 199 25.10 -2.43 -14.46
N ARG A 200 24.82 -2.29 -13.16
CA ARG A 200 24.98 -3.41 -12.21
C ARG A 200 23.63 -3.97 -11.82
N THR A 201 23.44 -5.27 -11.99
CA THR A 201 22.31 -5.98 -11.38
C THR A 201 22.72 -6.58 -10.05
N PHE A 202 21.88 -6.43 -9.02
CA PHE A 202 22.13 -6.93 -7.68
C PHE A 202 21.00 -7.85 -7.21
N VAL A 203 21.37 -8.91 -6.49
CA VAL A 203 20.42 -9.83 -5.86
C VAL A 203 20.45 -9.61 -4.36
N LEU A 204 19.31 -9.25 -3.79
CA LEU A 204 19.13 -9.22 -2.34
C LEU A 204 18.52 -10.56 -1.89
N PRO A 205 19.26 -11.37 -1.11
CA PRO A 205 18.71 -12.60 -0.56
C PRO A 205 17.64 -12.29 0.49
N PRO A 206 16.72 -13.24 0.76
CA PRO A 206 15.72 -13.05 1.79
C PRO A 206 16.39 -13.00 3.17
N THR A 207 16.24 -11.88 3.87
CA THR A 207 16.69 -11.72 5.26
C THR A 207 15.57 -11.13 6.12
N GLY A 208 15.56 -11.47 7.41
CA GLY A 208 14.59 -10.95 8.38
C GLY A 208 13.18 -11.53 8.26
N LYS A 209 12.17 -10.73 8.64
CA LYS A 209 10.74 -11.02 8.37
C LYS A 209 10.49 -10.80 6.86
N GLY A 210 9.42 -11.35 6.28
CA GLY A 210 9.17 -11.23 4.83
C GLY A 210 8.94 -9.77 4.39
N PRO A 211 8.80 -9.52 3.07
CA PRO A 211 8.83 -8.18 2.50
C PRO A 211 7.70 -7.32 3.04
N ILE A 212 7.95 -6.02 3.11
CA ILE A 212 6.88 -5.05 3.28
C ILE A 212 6.01 -5.10 2.01
N LEU A 213 4.69 -5.32 2.15
CA LEU A 213 3.74 -5.28 1.04
C LEU A 213 3.46 -3.85 0.56
N ARG A 214 4.53 -3.10 0.32
CA ARG A 214 4.49 -1.73 -0.19
C ARG A 214 5.58 -1.54 -1.24
N ALA A 215 5.32 -0.62 -2.17
CA ALA A 215 6.27 -0.10 -3.14
C ALA A 215 6.58 1.37 -2.84
N TYR A 216 7.72 1.86 -3.30
CA TYR A 216 7.98 3.29 -3.29
C TYR A 216 7.02 4.04 -4.21
N LEU A 217 6.48 5.16 -3.74
CA LEU A 217 5.62 6.05 -4.50
C LEU A 217 6.32 6.61 -5.75
N ALA A 218 5.72 6.44 -6.93
CA ALA A 218 6.28 6.91 -8.20
C ALA A 218 6.14 8.44 -8.43
N ALA A 219 5.32 9.13 -7.64
CA ALA A 219 4.99 10.54 -7.84
C ALA A 219 6.23 11.45 -7.70
N ARG A 220 6.53 12.23 -8.75
CA ARG A 220 7.78 13.03 -8.86
C ARG A 220 7.69 14.48 -8.37
N ARG A 221 6.48 14.94 -8.04
CA ARG A 221 6.19 16.35 -7.70
C ARG A 221 5.14 16.43 -6.62
N VAL A 222 5.17 17.50 -5.82
CA VAL A 222 4.17 17.78 -4.77
C VAL A 222 2.76 17.83 -5.36
N ASP A 223 2.60 18.41 -6.55
CA ASP A 223 1.29 18.57 -7.20
C ASP A 223 0.74 17.26 -7.79
N ALA A 224 1.59 16.24 -7.92
CA ALA A 224 1.19 14.90 -8.35
C ALA A 224 0.77 14.01 -7.18
N LEU A 225 0.88 14.50 -5.93
CA LEU A 225 0.37 13.82 -4.75
C LEU A 225 -1.15 14.05 -4.63
N ASP A 226 -1.85 13.07 -4.09
CA ASP A 226 -3.24 13.28 -3.67
C ASP A 226 -3.32 14.36 -2.57
N ALA A 227 -4.50 14.95 -2.40
CA ALA A 227 -4.69 16.04 -1.45
C ALA A 227 -4.30 15.64 -0.02
N ASP A 228 -4.54 14.37 0.35
CA ASP A 228 -4.23 13.82 1.65
C ASP A 228 -2.73 13.59 1.88
N ALA A 229 -2.00 12.95 0.95
CA ALA A 229 -0.54 12.80 1.08
C ALA A 229 0.16 14.14 0.98
N ARG A 230 -0.34 15.09 0.17
CA ARG A 230 0.19 16.46 0.15
C ARG A 230 0.05 17.13 1.52
N LYS A 231 -1.11 17.02 2.16
CA LYS A 231 -1.35 17.56 3.52
C LYS A 231 -0.44 16.89 4.56
N ARG A 232 -0.24 15.57 4.48
CA ARG A 232 0.66 14.83 5.37
C ARG A 232 2.12 15.21 5.15
N LEU A 233 2.55 15.37 3.89
CA LEU A 233 3.90 15.81 3.53
C LEU A 233 4.20 17.20 4.09
N LEU A 234 3.24 18.14 4.00
CA LEU A 234 3.37 19.46 4.60
C LEU A 234 3.49 19.39 6.13
N GLY A 235 2.75 18.49 6.78
CA GLY A 235 2.88 18.23 8.21
C GLY A 235 4.26 17.67 8.58
N LEU A 236 4.78 16.73 7.79
CA LEU A 236 6.11 16.15 7.98
C LEU A 236 7.23 17.17 7.74
N SER A 237 7.10 18.01 6.70
CA SER A 237 8.10 19.02 6.37
C SER A 237 8.24 20.07 7.47
N ALA A 238 7.10 20.53 8.02
CA ALA A 238 7.09 21.42 9.18
C ALA A 238 7.74 20.79 10.42
N ALA A 239 7.55 19.48 10.63
CA ALA A 239 8.12 18.75 11.75
C ALA A 239 9.64 18.60 11.67
N LEU A 240 10.16 18.42 10.46
CA LEU A 240 11.58 18.19 10.19
C LEU A 240 12.35 19.49 9.91
N PHE A 241 11.70 20.65 9.96
CA PHE A 241 12.24 21.95 9.52
C PHE A 241 12.85 21.91 8.11
N ALA A 242 12.23 21.15 7.21
CA ALA A 242 12.59 21.04 5.82
C ALA A 242 11.44 21.54 4.93
N THR A 243 11.74 21.92 3.69
CA THR A 243 10.66 22.20 2.73
C THR A 243 10.10 20.89 2.15
N ALA A 244 8.82 20.87 1.78
CA ALA A 244 8.22 19.70 1.15
C ALA A 244 8.92 19.32 -0.17
N GLU A 245 9.39 20.32 -0.91
CA GLU A 245 10.18 20.16 -2.14
C GLU A 245 11.55 19.53 -1.87
N GLU A 246 12.24 19.95 -0.82
CA GLU A 246 13.51 19.37 -0.41
C GLU A 246 13.36 17.90 0.02
N LEU A 247 12.31 17.57 0.78
CA LEU A 247 12.03 16.18 1.16
C LEU A 247 11.76 15.29 -0.07
N LEU A 248 10.97 15.78 -1.03
CA LEU A 248 10.76 15.06 -2.29
C LEU A 248 12.03 14.97 -3.12
N ALA A 249 12.84 16.03 -3.19
CA ALA A 249 14.10 16.00 -3.94
C ALA A 249 15.06 14.93 -3.38
N ARG A 250 15.21 14.85 -2.05
CA ARG A 250 16.00 13.81 -1.38
C ARG A 250 15.41 12.42 -1.62
N TYR A 251 14.10 12.28 -1.57
CA TYR A 251 13.39 11.04 -1.90
C TYR A 251 13.66 10.59 -3.35
N HIS A 252 13.61 11.51 -4.32
CA HIS A 252 13.91 11.20 -5.71
C HIS A 252 15.36 10.84 -5.94
N ALA A 253 16.29 11.57 -5.31
CA ALA A 253 17.70 11.23 -5.34
C ALA A 253 17.95 9.81 -4.81
N PHE A 254 17.23 9.41 -3.75
CA PHE A 254 17.30 8.05 -3.22
C PHE A 254 16.82 7.01 -4.24
N LEU A 255 15.66 7.22 -4.88
CA LEU A 255 15.08 6.29 -5.86
C LEU A 255 15.90 6.16 -7.15
N GLN A 256 16.67 7.17 -7.53
CA GLN A 256 17.50 7.10 -8.73
C GLN A 256 18.63 6.07 -8.62
N ASN A 257 18.96 5.61 -7.41
CA ASN A 257 20.06 4.69 -7.19
C ASN A 257 19.70 3.22 -7.44
N PHE A 258 18.42 2.90 -7.63
CA PHE A 258 17.99 1.51 -7.86
C PHE A 258 16.65 1.44 -8.59
N THR A 259 16.44 0.33 -9.29
CA THR A 259 15.17 0.03 -9.94
C THR A 259 14.86 -1.44 -9.69
N PRO A 260 13.72 -1.78 -9.06
CA PRO A 260 13.30 -3.16 -8.93
C PRO A 260 13.10 -3.80 -10.31
N ILE A 261 13.58 -5.02 -10.51
CA ILE A 261 13.48 -5.75 -11.79
C ILE A 261 12.96 -7.17 -11.56
N SER A 262 12.42 -7.79 -12.60
CA SER A 262 12.01 -9.18 -12.55
C SER A 262 13.22 -10.13 -12.56
N LYS A 263 13.02 -11.36 -12.08
CA LYS A 263 14.02 -12.44 -12.21
C LYS A 263 14.43 -12.65 -13.67
N ALA A 264 13.48 -12.57 -14.60
CA ALA A 264 13.76 -12.73 -16.03
C ALA A 264 14.66 -11.61 -16.57
N ALA A 265 14.41 -10.36 -16.17
CA ALA A 265 15.27 -9.22 -16.52
C ALA A 265 16.67 -9.36 -15.93
N TYR A 266 16.77 -9.82 -14.68
CA TYR A 266 18.06 -10.14 -14.04
C TYR A 266 18.84 -11.22 -14.80
N SER A 267 18.18 -12.34 -15.12
CA SER A 267 18.81 -13.43 -15.89
C SER A 267 19.27 -12.96 -17.27
N LYS A 268 18.46 -12.15 -17.97
CA LYS A 268 18.83 -11.58 -19.27
C LYS A 268 20.05 -10.66 -19.17
N ALA A 269 20.10 -9.79 -18.17
CA ALA A 269 21.24 -8.91 -17.93
C ALA A 269 22.52 -9.69 -17.58
N GLN A 270 22.40 -10.77 -16.82
CA GLN A 270 23.52 -11.69 -16.53
C GLN A 270 24.03 -12.39 -17.79
N SER A 271 23.14 -12.87 -18.66
CA SER A 271 23.52 -13.48 -19.94
C SER A 271 24.22 -12.50 -20.86
N GLN A 272 23.70 -11.26 -20.97
CA GLN A 272 24.31 -10.22 -21.81
C GLN A 272 25.68 -9.74 -21.27
N ALA A 273 25.87 -9.73 -19.95
CA ALA A 273 27.17 -9.44 -19.34
C ALA A 273 28.17 -10.58 -19.58
N GLY A 274 27.71 -11.83 -19.64
CA GLY A 274 28.54 -12.99 -20.01
C GLY A 274 28.96 -12.99 -21.48
N ASP A 275 28.07 -12.61 -22.40
CA ASP A 275 28.37 -12.54 -23.84
C ASP A 275 29.32 -11.37 -24.19
N ALA A 276 29.27 -10.26 -23.44
CA ALA A 276 30.19 -9.13 -23.60
C ALA A 276 31.65 -9.46 -23.20
N GLN A 277 31.91 -10.65 -22.64
CA GLN A 277 33.23 -11.10 -22.22
C GLN A 277 33.88 -12.10 -23.21
N VAL A 278 33.22 -12.43 -24.34
CA VAL A 278 33.69 -13.44 -25.31
C VAL A 278 34.43 -12.85 -26.51
N ASP A 279 34.37 -11.54 -26.76
CA ASP A 279 35.19 -10.87 -27.79
C ASP A 279 36.51 -10.34 -27.22
N GLN A 280 37.43 -11.24 -26.86
CA GLN A 280 38.87 -10.96 -26.96
C GLN A 280 39.42 -11.78 -28.13
N PRO A 281 39.86 -11.15 -29.23
CA PRO A 281 40.57 -11.88 -30.27
C PRO A 281 41.89 -12.40 -29.69
N GLN A 282 42.11 -13.68 -29.93
CA GLN A 282 43.34 -14.38 -29.64
C GLN A 282 44.54 -13.69 -30.28
N ALA A 283 45.63 -13.68 -29.50
CA ALA A 283 47.03 -13.72 -29.89
C ALA A 283 47.34 -13.45 -31.36
N THR A 284 48.09 -12.37 -31.60
CA THR A 284 49.12 -12.36 -32.63
C THR A 284 50.45 -12.19 -31.91
N GLU A 285 51.14 -13.30 -31.68
CA GLU A 285 52.60 -13.29 -31.65
C GLU A 285 53.07 -12.63 -32.94
N LEU A 286 54.05 -11.73 -32.86
CA LEU A 286 55.17 -11.62 -33.81
C LEU A 286 56.14 -10.52 -33.36
N SER A 287 57.30 -11.01 -32.92
CA SER A 287 58.65 -10.45 -33.09
C SER A 287 59.05 -9.18 -32.35
#